data_AF-A0A2V7ICA8-F1
#
_entry.id   AF-A0A2V7ICA8-F1
#
_cell.length_a   1.000
_cell.length_b   1.000
_cell.length_c   1.000
_cell.angle_alpha   90.00
_cell.angle_beta   90.00
_cell.angle_gamma   90.00
#
_symmetry.space_group_name_H-M   'P 1'
#
loop_
_entity.id
_entity.type
_entity.pdbx_description
1 polymer ?
#
loop_
_entity_poly.entity_id
_entity_poly.type
_entity_poly.pdbx_seq_one_letter_code
_entity_poly.pdbx_strand_id
1 'polypeptide(L)'
;MFGGRTGDWLLTRWSGGRVVVSGAGFVLGGPVCAALLLIDELRLFVPLLFGTFFLYSWYNGPLSAVILDVVPAAVRASVLGAYVLFSHLAGDAIAPPLIGYLSDRIGLRPAMLLLPTAGAVGGLVILISLSTVGRDMARVKV
;
A
#
# COMPACT_ATOMS: atom_id res chain seq x y z
N MET A 1 9.78 -6.72 5.94
CA MET A 1 10.22 -8.13 6.07
C MET A 1 9.16 -9.07 6.64
N PHE A 2 8.38 -8.68 7.66
CA PHE A 2 7.28 -9.52 8.18
C PHE A 2 6.14 -9.74 7.16
N GLY A 3 5.65 -8.68 6.50
CA GLY A 3 4.64 -8.80 5.44
C GLY A 3 5.07 -9.62 4.23
N GLY A 4 6.37 -9.65 3.92
CA GLY A 4 6.94 -10.52 2.88
C GLY A 4 6.88 -12.00 3.27
N ARG A 5 7.28 -12.34 4.51
CA ARG A 5 7.19 -13.73 5.00
C ARG A 5 5.73 -14.20 5.16
N THR A 6 4.85 -13.36 5.69
CA THR A 6 3.43 -13.71 5.81
C THR A 6 2.76 -13.78 4.44
N GLY A 7 3.12 -12.89 3.51
CA GLY A 7 2.67 -12.91 2.11
C GLY A 7 3.13 -14.13 1.34
N ASP A 8 4.40 -14.55 1.49
CA ASP A 8 4.94 -15.75 0.84
C ASP A 8 4.37 -17.04 1.45
N TRP A 9 4.16 -17.08 2.78
CA TRP A 9 3.47 -18.19 3.42
C TRP A 9 2.00 -18.28 2.99
N LEU A 10 1.27 -17.16 2.90
CA LEU A 10 -0.10 -17.16 2.37
C LEU A 10 -0.14 -17.53 0.88
N LEU A 11 0.89 -17.19 0.09
CA LEU A 11 0.96 -17.56 -1.32
C LEU A 11 1.02 -19.08 -1.53
N THR A 12 1.66 -19.82 -0.62
CA THR A 12 1.69 -21.29 -0.69
C THR A 12 0.31 -21.93 -0.52
N ARG A 13 -0.68 -21.19 0.01
CA ARG A 13 -2.07 -21.67 0.13
C ARG A 13 -3.01 -21.05 -0.90
N TRP A 14 -2.81 -19.80 -1.33
CA TRP A 14 -3.73 -19.06 -2.22
C TRP A 14 -2.95 -18.18 -3.21
N SER A 15 -3.25 -18.26 -4.51
CA SER A 15 -2.63 -17.43 -5.56
C SER A 15 -2.84 -15.91 -5.34
N GLY A 16 -3.92 -15.53 -4.63
CA GLY A 16 -4.20 -14.15 -4.21
C GLY A 16 -3.61 -13.76 -2.85
N GLY A 17 -2.90 -14.65 -2.15
CA GLY A 17 -2.44 -14.42 -0.77
C GLY A 17 -1.58 -13.16 -0.60
N ARG A 18 -0.72 -12.88 -1.58
CA ARG A 18 0.11 -11.66 -1.62
C ARG A 18 -0.72 -10.39 -1.79
N VAL A 19 -1.78 -10.44 -2.60
CA VAL A 19 -2.70 -9.31 -2.81
C VAL A 19 -3.54 -9.04 -1.57
N VAL A 20 -4.01 -10.08 -0.88
CA VAL A 20 -4.75 -9.94 0.39
C VAL A 20 -3.87 -9.27 1.44
N VAL A 21 -2.62 -9.73 1.62
CA VAL A 21 -1.71 -9.19 2.64
C VAL A 21 -1.37 -7.72 2.35
N SER A 22 -1.10 -7.36 1.09
CA SER A 22 -0.87 -5.97 0.69
C SER A 22 -2.09 -5.08 0.91
N GLY A 23 -3.27 -5.53 0.46
CA GLY A 23 -4.50 -4.76 0.57
C GLY A 23 -4.96 -4.59 2.02
N ALA A 24 -4.89 -5.66 2.82
CA ALA A 24 -5.24 -5.62 4.23
C ALA A 24 -4.31 -4.70 5.04
N GLY A 25 -3.01 -4.67 4.72
CA GLY A 25 -2.05 -3.76 5.35
C GLY A 25 -2.43 -2.28 5.16
N PHE A 26 -2.87 -1.90 3.96
CA PHE A 26 -3.34 -0.54 3.68
C PHE A 26 -4.72 -0.24 4.28
N VAL A 27 -5.68 -1.16 4.16
CA VAL A 27 -7.04 -0.99 4.67
C VAL A 27 -7.06 -0.90 6.19
N LEU A 28 -6.25 -1.72 6.89
CA LEU A 28 -6.11 -1.65 8.35
C LEU A 28 -5.18 -0.52 8.79
N GLY A 29 -4.14 -0.23 8.01
CA GLY A 29 -3.20 0.87 8.28
C GLY A 29 -3.86 2.25 8.21
N GLY A 30 -4.85 2.43 7.33
CA GLY A 30 -5.60 3.69 7.21
C GLY A 30 -6.25 4.15 8.52
N PRO A 31 -7.13 3.35 9.15
CA PRO A 31 -7.72 3.67 10.44
C PRO A 31 -6.70 3.86 11.57
N VAL A 32 -5.64 3.05 11.61
CA VAL A 32 -4.58 3.18 12.64
C VAL A 32 -3.80 4.48 12.47
N CYS A 33 -3.50 4.86 11.22
CA CYS A 33 -2.86 6.13 10.89
C CYS A 33 -3.79 7.33 11.15
N ALA A 34 -5.09 7.20 10.86
CA ALA A 34 -6.07 8.23 11.23
C ALA A 34 -6.15 8.40 12.76
N ALA A 35 -6.16 7.30 13.53
CA ALA A 35 -6.11 7.35 14.99
C ALA A 35 -4.83 8.01 15.50
N LEU A 36 -3.68 7.73 14.87
CA LEU A 36 -2.40 8.38 15.18
C LEU A 36 -2.47 9.91 14.96
N LEU A 37 -3.15 10.39 13.93
CA LEU A 37 -3.27 11.82 13.63
C LEU A 37 -4.29 12.55 14.52
N LEU A 38 -5.22 11.79 15.10
CA LEU A 38 -6.28 12.30 15.98
C LEU A 38 -5.93 12.23 17.46
N ILE A 39 -4.92 11.46 17.85
CA ILE A 39 -4.51 11.33 19.24
C ILE A 39 -3.65 12.53 19.67
N ASP A 40 -3.94 13.09 20.84
CA ASP A 40 -3.12 14.14 21.46
C ASP A 40 -2.23 13.57 22.60
N GLU A 41 -2.41 12.29 22.94
CA GLU A 41 -1.72 11.59 24.02
C GLU A 41 -0.40 10.93 23.58
N LEU A 42 0.72 11.42 24.11
CA LEU A 42 2.07 10.96 23.75
C LEU A 42 2.30 9.46 24.03
N ARG A 43 1.64 8.90 25.06
CA ARG A 43 1.75 7.48 25.43
C ARG A 43 1.18 6.55 24.35
N LEU A 44 0.17 7.00 23.63
CA LEU A 44 -0.48 6.24 22.56
C LEU A 44 0.12 6.57 21.18
N PHE A 45 0.78 7.72 21.04
CA PHE A 45 1.46 8.11 19.82
C PHE A 45 2.50 7.08 19.37
N VAL A 46 3.41 6.67 20.25
CA VAL A 46 4.48 5.71 19.93
C VAL A 46 3.93 4.36 19.44
N PRO A 47 3.04 3.66 20.16
CA PRO A 47 2.51 2.38 19.68
C PRO A 47 1.68 2.51 18.39
N LEU A 48 0.93 3.60 18.21
CA LEU A 48 0.18 3.85 16.97
C LEU A 48 1.10 4.16 15.78
N LEU A 49 2.21 4.86 16.01
CA LEU A 49 3.25 5.10 15.01
C LEU A 49 3.86 3.78 14.56
N PHE A 50 4.31 2.95 15.50
CA PHE A 50 4.85 1.62 15.19
C PHE A 50 3.82 0.75 14.48
N GLY A 51 2.56 0.76 14.92
CA GLY A 51 1.46 0.02 14.28
C GLY A 51 1.23 0.46 12.84
N THR A 52 1.22 1.78 12.58
CA THR A 52 1.06 2.35 11.24
C THR A 52 2.20 1.92 10.32
N PHE A 53 3.46 2.11 10.74
CA PHE A 53 4.63 1.70 9.97
C PHE A 53 4.66 0.20 9.71
N PHE A 54 4.30 -0.60 10.72
CA PHE A 54 4.26 -2.04 10.60
C PHE A 54 3.24 -2.49 9.56
N LEU A 55 2.01 -1.97 9.61
CA LEU A 55 0.93 -2.30 8.66
C LEU A 55 1.26 -1.84 7.24
N TYR A 56 1.76 -0.62 7.07
CA TYR A 56 2.18 -0.12 5.76
C TYR A 56 3.44 -0.81 5.22
N SER A 57 4.30 -1.37 6.05
CA SER A 57 5.43 -2.18 5.55
C SER A 57 4.97 -3.46 4.83
N TRP A 58 3.72 -3.90 5.04
CA TRP A 58 3.26 -5.18 4.51
C TRP A 58 3.06 -5.22 3.00
N TYR A 59 2.82 -4.08 2.33
CA TYR A 59 2.58 -4.08 0.89
C TYR A 59 3.83 -4.31 0.04
N ASN A 60 4.99 -3.86 0.52
CA ASN A 60 6.16 -3.60 -0.33
C ASN A 60 6.68 -4.87 -1.03
N GLY A 61 6.80 -5.96 -0.28
CA GLY A 61 7.24 -7.26 -0.80
C GLY A 61 6.19 -7.96 -1.66
N PRO A 62 4.98 -8.21 -1.14
CA PRO A 62 3.96 -8.97 -1.86
C PRO A 62 3.46 -8.29 -3.14
N LEU A 63 3.33 -6.95 -3.16
CA LEU A 63 2.83 -6.22 -4.32
C LEU A 63 3.80 -6.29 -5.50
N SER A 64 5.09 -6.07 -5.25
CA SER A 64 6.14 -6.14 -6.29
C SER A 64 6.23 -7.54 -6.91
N ALA A 65 6.07 -8.57 -6.09
CA ALA A 65 6.07 -9.95 -6.57
C ALA A 65 4.83 -10.26 -7.44
N VAL A 66 3.65 -9.79 -7.05
CA VAL A 66 2.42 -9.96 -7.87
C VAL A 66 2.57 -9.29 -9.24
N ILE A 67 3.16 -8.09 -9.30
CA ILE A 67 3.44 -7.41 -10.57
C ILE A 67 4.34 -8.29 -11.46
N LEU A 68 5.38 -8.89 -10.90
CA LEU A 68 6.27 -9.79 -11.66
C LEU A 68 5.58 -11.07 -12.13
N ASP A 69 4.65 -11.59 -11.32
CA ASP A 69 3.90 -12.82 -11.62
C ASP A 69 2.90 -12.64 -12.77
N VAL A 70 2.41 -11.41 -13.02
CA VAL A 70 1.44 -11.08 -14.09
C VAL A 70 2.07 -10.39 -15.30
N VAL A 71 3.39 -10.28 -15.36
CA VAL A 71 4.11 -9.57 -16.44
C VAL A 71 5.12 -10.51 -17.13
N PRO A 72 5.16 -10.51 -18.49
CA PRO A 72 6.15 -11.29 -19.25
C PRO A 72 7.59 -10.91 -18.91
N ALA A 73 8.49 -11.91 -18.88
CA ALA A 73 9.88 -11.72 -18.45
C ALA A 73 10.62 -10.59 -19.19
N ALA A 74 10.34 -10.42 -20.48
CA ALA A 74 10.97 -9.42 -21.34
C ALA A 74 10.73 -7.96 -20.90
N VAL A 75 9.64 -7.68 -20.19
CA VAL A 75 9.24 -6.29 -19.83
C VAL A 75 9.13 -6.05 -18.32
N ARG A 76 9.46 -7.05 -17.49
CA ARG A 76 9.38 -6.96 -16.02
C ARG A 76 10.15 -5.77 -15.43
N ALA A 77 11.37 -5.54 -15.92
CA ALA A 77 12.21 -4.44 -15.44
C ALA A 77 11.57 -3.07 -15.73
N SER A 78 11.02 -2.89 -16.94
CA SER A 78 10.34 -1.66 -17.34
C SER A 78 9.06 -1.43 -16.55
N VAL A 79 8.26 -2.48 -16.31
CA VAL A 79 7.02 -2.36 -15.53
C VAL A 79 7.31 -2.04 -14.07
N LEU A 80 8.30 -2.68 -13.44
CA LEU A 80 8.71 -2.33 -12.07
C LEU A 80 9.29 -0.93 -12.00
N GLY A 81 10.12 -0.53 -12.96
CA GLY A 81 10.68 0.81 -13.03
C GLY A 81 9.59 1.88 -13.15
N ALA A 82 8.61 1.66 -14.03
CA ALA A 82 7.45 2.55 -14.15
C ALA A 82 6.64 2.59 -12.85
N TYR A 83 6.34 1.44 -12.25
CA TYR A 83 5.62 1.37 -10.98
C TYR A 83 6.30 2.20 -9.88
N VAL A 84 7.61 2.02 -9.67
CA VAL A 84 8.38 2.76 -8.67
C VAL A 84 8.45 4.25 -9.01
N LEU A 85 8.65 4.59 -10.29
CA LEU A 85 8.69 5.98 -10.74
C LEU A 85 7.37 6.69 -10.47
N PHE A 86 6.24 6.09 -10.86
CA PHE A 86 4.92 6.68 -10.63
C PHE A 86 4.60 6.77 -9.14
N SER A 87 4.96 5.75 -8.34
CA SER A 87 4.68 5.77 -6.91
C SER A 87 5.45 6.87 -6.19
N HIS A 88 6.72 7.09 -6.53
CA HIS A 88 7.55 8.15 -5.93
C HIS A 88 7.22 9.52 -6.50
N LEU A 89 6.92 9.64 -7.80
CA LEU A 89 6.50 10.93 -8.35
C LEU A 89 5.16 11.37 -7.74
N ALA A 90 4.18 10.49 -7.68
CA ALA A 90 2.89 10.79 -7.07
C ALA A 90 3.01 11.01 -5.56
N GLY A 91 3.79 10.18 -4.86
CA GLY A 91 3.97 10.22 -3.42
C GLY A 91 4.84 11.37 -2.94
N ASP A 92 6.05 11.50 -3.49
CA ASP A 92 7.07 12.42 -2.95
C ASP A 92 7.04 13.78 -3.64
N ALA A 93 6.73 13.84 -4.94
CA ALA A 93 6.75 15.11 -5.66
C ALA A 93 5.39 15.83 -5.61
N ILE A 94 4.27 15.09 -5.73
CA ILE A 94 2.93 15.68 -5.83
C ILE A 94 2.25 15.79 -4.45
N ALA A 95 2.39 14.80 -3.57
CA ALA A 95 1.64 14.81 -2.32
C ALA A 95 2.04 15.96 -1.37
N PRO A 96 3.32 16.26 -1.09
CA PRO A 96 3.69 17.34 -0.15
C PRO A 96 3.15 18.72 -0.54
N PRO A 97 3.29 19.22 -1.78
CA PRO A 97 2.74 20.53 -2.14
C PRO A 97 1.21 20.53 -2.12
N LEU A 98 0.56 19.42 -2.50
CA LEU A 98 -0.91 19.31 -2.43
C LEU A 98 -1.42 19.37 -0.98
N ILE A 99 -0.79 18.62 -0.07
CA ILE A 99 -1.13 18.63 1.35
C ILE A 99 -0.83 19.99 1.98
N GLY A 100 0.29 20.63 1.63
CA GLY A 100 0.63 21.98 2.09
C GLY A 100 -0.44 23.00 1.67
N TYR A 101 -0.80 23.02 0.39
CA TYR A 101 -1.84 23.91 -0.14
C TYR A 101 -3.22 23.69 0.51
N LEU A 102 -3.59 22.44 0.80
CA LEU A 102 -4.82 22.15 1.54
C LEU A 102 -4.71 22.55 3.01
N SER A 103 -3.56 22.31 3.65
CA SER A 103 -3.30 22.71 5.03
C SER A 103 -3.50 24.21 5.23
N ASP A 104 -3.09 25.03 4.28
CA ASP A 104 -3.28 26.49 4.32
C ASP A 104 -4.75 26.91 4.26
N ARG A 105 -5.65 26.07 3.74
CA ARG A 105 -7.07 26.38 3.54
C ARG A 105 -8.00 25.77 4.58
N ILE A 106 -7.76 24.51 4.94
CA ILE A 106 -8.64 23.72 5.81
C ILE A 106 -7.96 23.35 7.14
N GLY A 107 -6.69 23.71 7.32
CA GLY A 107 -5.89 23.35 8.49
C GLY A 107 -5.12 22.04 8.30
N LEU A 108 -4.02 21.91 9.06
CA LEU A 108 -3.08 20.79 8.93
C LEU A 108 -3.74 19.44 9.23
N ARG A 109 -4.50 19.35 10.32
CA ARG A 109 -5.10 18.08 10.78
C ARG A 109 -6.01 17.44 9.72
N PRO A 110 -7.03 18.12 9.16
CA PRO A 110 -7.87 17.55 8.12
C PRO A 110 -7.11 17.34 6.79
N ALA A 111 -6.13 18.17 6.45
CA ALA A 111 -5.27 17.93 5.29
C ALA A 111 -4.48 16.62 5.44
N MET A 112 -3.89 16.37 6.61
CA MET A 112 -3.13 15.14 6.88
C MET A 112 -4.00 13.88 6.87
N LEU A 113 -5.28 13.96 7.23
CA LEU A 113 -6.22 12.84 7.15
C LEU A 113 -6.46 12.36 5.70
N LEU A 114 -6.11 13.15 4.69
CA LEU A 114 -6.15 12.68 3.30
C LEU A 114 -5.17 11.53 3.06
N LEU A 115 -4.02 11.51 3.73
CA LEU A 115 -3.00 10.47 3.58
C LEU A 115 -3.53 9.06 3.93
N PRO A 116 -4.12 8.81 5.12
CA PRO A 116 -4.70 7.50 5.43
C PRO A 116 -5.92 7.17 4.58
N THR A 117 -6.72 8.15 4.15
CA THR A 117 -7.85 7.87 3.26
C THR A 117 -7.40 7.41 1.88
N ALA A 118 -6.41 8.07 1.28
CA ALA A 118 -5.82 7.67 0.01
C ALA A 118 -5.18 6.26 0.11
N GLY A 119 -4.48 5.99 1.21
CA GLY A 119 -3.93 4.66 1.52
C GLY A 119 -5.03 3.59 1.60
N ALA A 120 -6.11 3.84 2.33
CA ALA A 120 -7.23 2.91 2.46
C ALA A 120 -7.93 2.63 1.11
N VAL A 121 -8.17 3.68 0.31
CA VAL A 121 -8.74 3.55 -1.04
C VAL A 121 -7.80 2.74 -1.94
N GLY A 122 -6.49 3.02 -1.92
CA GLY A 122 -5.49 2.22 -2.64
C GLY A 122 -5.49 0.75 -2.20
N GLY A 123 -5.60 0.50 -0.90
CA GLY A 123 -5.75 -0.85 -0.35
C GLY A 123 -6.99 -1.59 -0.85
N LEU A 124 -8.14 -0.91 -0.94
CA LEU A 124 -9.36 -1.48 -1.52
C LEU A 124 -9.18 -1.80 -3.01
N VAL A 125 -8.55 -0.90 -3.78
CA VAL A 125 -8.23 -1.15 -5.20
C VAL A 125 -7.34 -2.38 -5.36
N ILE A 126 -6.33 -2.54 -4.48
CA ILE A 126 -5.50 -3.74 -4.46
C ILE A 126 -6.36 -4.98 -4.17
N LEU A 127 -7.28 -4.94 -3.20
CA LEU A 127 -8.15 -6.07 -2.92
C LEU A 127 -9.07 -6.42 -4.09
N ILE A 128 -9.53 -5.46 -4.89
CA ILE A 128 -10.32 -5.73 -6.11
C ILE A 128 -9.52 -6.58 -7.10
N SER A 129 -8.20 -6.40 -7.17
CA SER A 129 -7.33 -7.20 -8.06
C SER A 129 -7.29 -8.70 -7.72
N LEU A 130 -7.78 -9.12 -6.54
CA LEU A 130 -7.98 -10.53 -6.21
C LEU A 130 -8.86 -11.26 -7.22
N SER A 131 -9.81 -10.56 -7.82
CA SER A 131 -10.75 -11.13 -8.80
C SER A 131 -10.11 -11.39 -10.18
N THR A 132 -9.00 -10.72 -10.50
CA THR A 132 -8.35 -10.77 -11.82
C THR A 132 -6.99 -11.47 -11.79
N VAL A 133 -6.24 -11.36 -10.68
CA VAL A 133 -4.85 -11.82 -10.58
C VAL A 133 -4.67 -13.30 -10.95
N GLY A 134 -5.60 -14.17 -10.57
CA GLY A 134 -5.52 -15.59 -10.89
C GLY A 134 -5.62 -15.88 -12.40
N ARG A 135 -6.43 -15.10 -13.13
CA ARG A 135 -6.56 -15.23 -14.59
C ARG A 135 -5.35 -14.66 -15.30
N ASP A 136 -4.82 -13.54 -14.81
CA ASP A 136 -3.67 -12.87 -15.41
C ASP A 136 -2.38 -13.69 -15.25
N MET A 137 -2.16 -14.28 -14.07
CA MET A 137 -1.04 -15.22 -13.85
C MET A 137 -1.11 -16.45 -14.77
N ALA A 138 -2.32 -16.94 -15.09
CA ALA A 138 -2.48 -18.09 -15.97
C ALA A 138 -2.14 -17.76 -17.43
N ARG A 139 -2.41 -16.52 -17.88
CA ARG A 139 -2.14 -16.06 -19.26
C ARG A 139 -0.65 -15.87 -19.55
N VAL A 140 0.16 -15.57 -18.54
CA VAL A 140 1.61 -15.36 -18.69
C VAL A 140 2.39 -16.68 -18.68
N LYS A 141 1.80 -17.77 -18.19
CA LYS A 141 2.41 -19.12 -18.17
C LYS A 141 2.25 -19.91 -19.49
N VAL A 142 1.39 -19.45 -20.40
CA VAL A 142 1.18 -20.03 -21.74
C VAL A 142 2.14 -19.37 -22.72
#